data_AF-A0A552ZZ15-F1
#
_entry.id   AF-A0A552ZZ15-F1
#
_cell.length_a   1.000
_cell.length_b   1.000
_cell.length_c   1.000
_cell.angle_alpha   90.00
_cell.angle_beta   90.00
_cell.angle_gamma   90.00
#
_symmetry.space_group_name_H-M   'P 1'
#
loop_
_entity.id
_entity.type
_entity.pdbx_description
1 polymer ?
#
loop_
_entity_poly.entity_id
_entity_poly.type
_entity_poly.pdbx_seq_one_letter_code
_entity_poly.pdbx_strand_id
1 'polypeptide(L)'
;MALFEPGSAERAAAQPLIDWLTTAPPADVAVEVLAAFAAAGDVPVTRDKLQEWLFRDHPKTYSGGLMTVNTAASHPVAGPVQEALQLLEHSELIMYESWFDQNYPQLAWLLTRLGRDTLAHGKAAVRQRIAERTGL
;
A
#
# COMPACT_ATOMS: atom_id res chain seq x y z
N MET A 1 -35.73 -2.27 18.52
CA MET A 1 -34.44 -1.59 18.78
C MET A 1 -33.45 -2.12 17.78
N ALA A 2 -33.12 -1.33 16.74
CA ALA A 2 -32.07 -1.69 15.80
C ALA A 2 -30.72 -1.36 16.45
N LEU A 3 -29.88 -2.38 16.62
CA LEU A 3 -28.47 -2.21 16.92
C LEU A 3 -27.84 -1.54 15.70
N PHE A 4 -27.67 -0.23 15.77
CA PHE A 4 -26.83 0.50 14.81
C PHE A 4 -25.40 0.06 15.09
N GLU A 5 -24.94 -1.01 14.42
CA GLU A 5 -23.55 -1.44 14.41
C GLU A 5 -22.71 -0.29 13.80
N PRO A 6 -22.02 0.54 14.60
CA PRO A 6 -21.37 1.74 14.08
C PRO A 6 -20.28 1.41 13.05
N GLY A 7 -19.73 0.19 13.11
CA GLY A 7 -18.76 -0.33 12.15
C GLY A 7 -19.34 -0.86 10.83
N SER A 8 -20.66 -1.06 10.72
CA SER A 8 -21.30 -1.59 9.50
C SER A 8 -21.39 -0.57 8.38
N ALA A 9 -21.81 0.67 8.71
CA ALA A 9 -21.89 1.77 7.75
C ALA A 9 -20.49 2.23 7.29
N GLU A 10 -19.51 2.18 8.18
CA GLU A 10 -18.12 2.57 7.88
C GLU A 10 -17.40 1.51 7.04
N ARG A 11 -17.61 0.21 7.33
CA ARG A 11 -17.18 -0.87 6.43
C ARG A 11 -17.83 -0.76 5.05
N ALA A 12 -19.14 -0.48 5.00
CA ALA A 12 -19.84 -0.25 3.74
C ALA A 12 -19.26 0.95 2.96
N ALA A 13 -18.84 2.01 3.66
CA ALA A 13 -18.23 3.18 3.03
C ALA A 13 -16.85 2.89 2.41
N ALA A 14 -16.06 2.00 3.01
CA ALA A 14 -14.75 1.62 2.49
C ALA A 14 -14.79 0.41 1.52
N GLN A 15 -15.93 -0.27 1.40
CA GLN A 15 -16.10 -1.42 0.53
C GLN A 15 -15.69 -1.15 -0.93
N PRO A 16 -16.05 0.01 -1.55
CA PRO A 16 -15.61 0.29 -2.91
C PRO A 16 -14.08 0.34 -3.07
N LEU A 17 -13.37 0.85 -2.07
CA LEU A 17 -11.91 0.89 -2.05
C LEU A 17 -11.33 -0.53 -1.87
N ILE A 18 -11.92 -1.34 -0.99
CA ILE A 18 -11.52 -2.73 -0.79
C ILE A 18 -11.73 -3.54 -2.08
N ASP A 19 -12.88 -3.39 -2.73
CA ASP A 19 -13.19 -4.03 -4.00
C ASP A 19 -12.22 -3.59 -5.09
N TRP A 20 -11.92 -2.30 -5.16
CA TRP A 20 -10.92 -1.80 -6.10
C TRP A 20 -9.52 -2.38 -5.83
N LEU A 21 -9.05 -2.35 -4.59
CA LEU A 21 -7.73 -2.89 -4.22
C LEU A 21 -7.59 -4.39 -4.51
N THR A 22 -8.69 -5.15 -4.49
CA THR A 22 -8.69 -6.60 -4.72
C THR A 22 -8.93 -7.01 -6.16
N THR A 23 -9.42 -6.11 -7.02
CA THR A 23 -9.78 -6.41 -8.41
C THR A 23 -9.01 -5.60 -9.44
N ALA A 24 -8.41 -4.48 -9.03
CA ALA A 24 -7.61 -3.63 -9.91
C ALA A 24 -6.34 -4.36 -10.37
N PRO A 25 -5.82 -4.03 -11.56
CA PRO A 25 -4.49 -4.47 -11.97
C PRO A 25 -3.44 -4.15 -10.89
N PRO A 26 -2.55 -5.09 -10.55
CA PRO A 26 -1.52 -4.87 -9.54
C PRO A 26 -0.66 -3.62 -9.79
N ALA A 27 -0.41 -3.28 -11.06
CA ALA A 27 0.31 -2.07 -11.44
C ALA A 27 -0.44 -0.77 -11.04
N ASP A 28 -1.77 -0.77 -11.06
CA ASP A 28 -2.57 0.37 -10.59
C ASP A 28 -2.46 0.54 -9.08
N VAL A 29 -2.50 -0.57 -8.33
CA VAL A 29 -2.29 -0.56 -6.89
C VAL A 29 -0.87 -0.09 -6.55
N ALA A 30 0.14 -0.56 -7.30
CA ALA A 30 1.53 -0.16 -7.16
C ALA A 30 1.74 1.35 -7.34
N VAL A 31 1.01 1.98 -8.27
CA VAL A 31 1.09 3.44 -8.43
C VAL A 31 0.59 4.19 -7.19
N GLU A 32 -0.52 3.76 -6.60
CA GLU A 32 -1.04 4.40 -5.36
C GLU A 32 -0.10 4.15 -4.18
N VAL A 33 0.47 2.96 -4.08
CA VAL A 33 1.49 2.64 -3.06
C VAL A 33 2.73 3.52 -3.24
N LEU A 34 3.20 3.73 -4.47
CA LEU A 34 4.34 4.62 -4.75
C LEU A 34 4.04 6.08 -4.40
N ALA A 35 2.79 6.53 -4.60
CA ALA A 35 2.36 7.85 -4.17
C ALA A 35 2.36 7.99 -2.65
N ALA A 36 1.98 6.93 -1.91
CA ALA A 36 2.09 6.90 -0.46
C ALA A 36 3.55 7.02 0.01
N PHE A 37 4.48 6.35 -0.67
CA PHE A 37 5.92 6.51 -0.43
C PHE A 37 6.39 7.94 -0.64
N ALA A 38 6.01 8.55 -1.76
CA ALA A 38 6.41 9.92 -2.06
C ALA A 38 5.83 10.93 -1.04
N ALA A 39 4.62 10.69 -0.55
CA ALA A 39 4.00 11.50 0.49
C ALA A 39 4.71 11.38 1.84
N ALA A 40 5.30 10.22 2.14
CA ALA A 40 6.07 10.01 3.37
C ALA A 40 7.48 10.65 3.35
N GLY A 41 8.00 10.97 2.16
CA GLY A 41 9.30 11.63 2.02
C GLY A 41 10.47 10.66 2.21
N ASP A 42 11.40 10.99 3.11
CA ASP A 42 12.59 10.18 3.42
C ASP A 42 12.39 9.29 4.67
N VAL A 43 11.16 9.22 5.18
CA VAL A 43 10.83 8.41 6.35
C VAL A 43 10.58 6.97 5.91
N PRO A 44 11.19 5.97 6.58
CA PRO A 44 10.81 4.58 6.43
C PRO A 44 9.29 4.39 6.58
N VAL A 45 8.64 3.88 5.55
CA VAL A 45 7.19 3.62 5.57
C VAL A 45 6.96 2.17 5.90
N THR A 46 6.17 1.86 6.93
CA THR A 46 5.78 0.47 7.20
C THR A 46 4.58 0.06 6.34
N ARG A 47 4.33 -1.25 6.18
CA ARG A 47 3.10 -1.74 5.52
C ARG A 47 1.84 -1.13 6.14
N ASP A 48 1.82 -1.02 7.46
CA ASP A 48 0.69 -0.43 8.19
C ASP A 48 0.49 1.05 7.82
N LYS A 49 1.57 1.81 7.63
CA LYS A 49 1.51 3.20 7.17
C LYS A 49 1.01 3.34 5.74
N LEU A 50 1.35 2.39 4.86
CA LEU A 50 0.78 2.34 3.51
C LEU A 50 -0.73 2.06 3.55
N GLN A 51 -1.16 1.12 4.39
CA GLN A 51 -2.57 0.82 4.56
C GLN A 51 -3.33 2.03 5.16
N GLU A 52 -2.79 2.69 6.19
CA GLU A 52 -3.35 3.95 6.70
C GLU A 52 -3.53 5.00 5.61
N TRP A 53 -2.52 5.16 4.73
CA TRP A 53 -2.59 6.13 3.63
C TRP A 53 -3.66 5.77 2.60
N LEU A 54 -3.78 4.48 2.24
CA LEU A 54 -4.80 4.02 1.30
C LEU A 54 -6.21 4.25 1.85
N PHE A 55 -6.41 4.03 3.15
CA PHE A 55 -7.68 4.24 3.85
C PHE A 55 -7.80 5.64 4.49
N ARG A 56 -7.01 6.64 4.08
CA ARG A 56 -7.02 7.98 4.70
C ARG A 56 -8.39 8.66 4.67
N ASP A 57 -9.19 8.39 3.65
CA ASP A 57 -10.56 8.91 3.51
C ASP A 57 -11.60 8.06 4.30
N HIS A 58 -11.14 6.93 4.87
CA HIS A 58 -11.90 5.98 5.67
C HIS A 58 -11.13 5.58 6.95
N PRO A 59 -10.69 6.54 7.78
CA PRO A 59 -9.71 6.30 8.83
C PRO A 59 -10.18 5.27 9.87
N LYS A 60 -11.49 5.21 10.14
CA LYS A 60 -12.09 4.27 11.10
C LYS A 60 -12.25 2.84 10.59
N THR A 61 -12.19 2.63 9.28
CA THR A 61 -12.13 1.27 8.70
C THR A 61 -10.79 0.62 9.04
N TYR A 62 -9.73 1.42 9.12
CA TYR A 62 -8.41 0.97 9.54
C TYR A 62 -8.20 1.07 11.07
N SER A 63 -8.70 2.14 11.70
CA SER A 63 -8.53 2.42 13.14
C SER A 63 -9.64 1.85 14.05
N GLY A 64 -10.55 1.05 13.49
CA GLY A 64 -11.73 0.51 14.16
C GLY A 64 -11.41 -0.64 15.12
N GLY A 65 -10.79 -0.30 16.25
CA GLY A 65 -10.68 -1.16 17.43
C GLY A 65 -9.56 -2.19 17.33
N LEU A 66 -8.40 -1.88 17.90
CA LEU A 66 -7.38 -2.86 18.28
C LEU A 66 -7.11 -3.91 17.17
N MET A 67 -6.72 -3.45 15.97
CA MET A 67 -6.08 -4.34 15.00
C MET A 67 -4.75 -4.79 15.61
N THR A 68 -4.83 -5.89 16.36
CA THR A 68 -3.66 -6.62 16.83
C THR A 68 -2.82 -6.96 15.61
N VAL A 69 -1.51 -6.85 15.75
CA VAL A 69 -0.43 -7.01 14.76
C VAL A 69 -0.55 -8.26 13.84
N ASN A 70 -1.45 -9.19 14.14
CA ASN A 70 -1.80 -10.36 13.33
C ASN A 70 -2.93 -10.14 12.29
N THR A 71 -3.67 -9.04 12.36
CA THR A 71 -4.84 -8.77 11.50
C THR A 71 -4.51 -7.97 10.24
N ALA A 72 -3.43 -7.16 10.24
CA ALA A 72 -2.94 -6.49 9.04
C ALA A 72 -2.51 -7.47 7.93
N ALA A 73 -2.08 -8.69 8.31
CA ALA A 73 -1.79 -9.77 7.37
C ALA A 73 -3.06 -10.53 6.91
N SER A 74 -4.13 -10.50 7.71
CA SER A 74 -5.41 -11.17 7.43
C SER A 74 -6.43 -10.23 6.75
N HIS A 75 -6.09 -8.95 6.58
CA HIS A 75 -6.94 -7.98 5.90
C HIS A 75 -6.98 -8.31 4.39
N PRO A 76 -8.14 -8.26 3.71
CA PRO A 76 -8.26 -8.64 2.30
C PRO A 76 -7.33 -7.87 1.35
N VAL A 77 -6.86 -6.69 1.76
CA VAL A 77 -5.95 -5.84 0.97
C VAL A 77 -4.47 -6.15 1.20
N ALA A 78 -4.12 -7.02 2.13
CA ALA A 78 -2.73 -7.33 2.48
C ALA A 78 -1.98 -7.98 1.30
N GLY A 79 -2.62 -8.93 0.61
CA GLY A 79 -2.08 -9.59 -0.58
C GLY A 79 -1.82 -8.60 -1.72
N PRO A 80 -2.83 -7.83 -2.17
CA PRO A 80 -2.66 -6.83 -3.22
C PRO A 80 -1.59 -5.78 -2.91
N VAL A 81 -1.51 -5.30 -1.66
CA VAL A 81 -0.46 -4.34 -1.26
C VAL A 81 0.92 -4.98 -1.29
N GLN A 82 1.06 -6.24 -0.87
CA GLN A 82 2.33 -6.96 -0.95
C GLN A 82 2.79 -7.18 -2.39
N GLU A 83 1.87 -7.57 -3.28
CA GLU A 83 2.17 -7.74 -4.71
C GLU A 83 2.59 -6.40 -5.35
N ALA A 84 1.86 -5.32 -5.05
CA ALA A 84 2.20 -3.97 -5.48
C ALA A 84 3.63 -3.57 -5.04
N LEU A 85 4.00 -3.87 -3.80
CA LEU A 85 5.36 -3.62 -3.30
C LEU A 85 6.42 -4.39 -4.06
N GLN A 86 6.18 -5.67 -4.36
CA GLN A 86 7.10 -6.49 -5.15
C GLN A 86 7.28 -5.95 -6.57
N LEU A 87 6.21 -5.46 -7.19
CA LEU A 87 6.30 -4.83 -8.51
C LEU A 87 7.15 -3.57 -8.47
N LEU A 88 6.97 -2.71 -7.46
CA LEU A 88 7.77 -1.50 -7.30
C LEU A 88 9.25 -1.81 -7.06
N GLU A 89 9.55 -2.84 -6.26
CA GLU A 89 10.91 -3.29 -5.99
C GLU A 89 11.57 -3.87 -7.25
N HIS A 90 10.90 -4.78 -7.96
CA HIS A 90 11.40 -5.34 -9.23
C HIS A 90 11.54 -4.29 -10.34
N SER A 91 10.80 -3.18 -10.22
CA SER A 91 10.91 -2.02 -11.11
C SER A 91 11.98 -1.00 -10.69
N GLU A 92 12.67 -1.25 -9.57
CA GLU A 92 13.72 -0.42 -8.97
C GLU A 92 13.20 0.96 -8.50
N LEU A 93 11.89 1.08 -8.28
CA LEU A 93 11.22 2.32 -7.86
C LEU A 93 11.26 2.52 -6.35
N ILE A 94 11.31 1.43 -5.59
CA ILE A 94 11.58 1.43 -4.16
C ILE A 94 12.73 0.48 -3.85
N MET A 95 13.40 0.71 -2.73
CA MET A 95 14.37 -0.21 -2.14
C MET A 95 13.76 -0.84 -0.91
N TYR A 96 13.82 -2.16 -0.82
CA TYR A 96 13.44 -2.91 0.37
C TYR A 96 14.69 -3.29 1.16
N GLU A 97 14.86 -2.76 2.37
CA GLU A 97 15.96 -3.15 3.24
C GLU A 97 15.68 -4.49 3.94
N SER A 98 15.79 -5.61 3.23
CA SER A 98 15.64 -6.95 3.85
C SER A 98 16.89 -7.46 4.59
N TRP A 99 17.98 -6.67 4.65
CA TRP A 99 19.33 -7.17 4.99
C TRP A 99 19.81 -6.85 6.41
N PHE A 100 19.14 -5.99 7.17
CA PHE A 100 19.61 -5.58 8.51
C PHE A 100 18.63 -5.91 9.63
N ASP A 101 18.59 -7.18 10.01
CA ASP A 101 18.32 -7.66 11.37
C ASP A 101 17.07 -8.54 11.52
N GLN A 102 17.31 -9.72 12.08
CA GLN A 102 16.33 -10.71 12.51
C GLN A 102 15.41 -10.17 13.65
N ASN A 103 15.66 -8.93 14.10
CA ASN A 103 14.89 -8.23 15.12
C ASN A 103 13.80 -7.29 14.58
N TYR A 104 13.76 -7.00 13.27
CA TYR A 104 12.74 -6.14 12.67
C TYR A 104 12.22 -6.75 11.36
N PRO A 105 11.24 -7.66 11.42
CA PRO A 105 10.72 -8.33 10.22
C PRO A 105 9.99 -7.39 9.22
N GLN A 106 10.08 -6.05 9.35
CA GLN A 106 9.32 -5.06 8.58
C GLN A 106 10.15 -3.80 8.20
N LEU A 107 11.46 -3.96 7.97
CA LEU A 107 12.39 -2.84 7.73
C LEU A 107 12.14 -2.04 6.44
N ALA A 108 12.69 -0.83 6.46
CA ALA A 108 12.38 0.32 5.65
C ALA A 108 12.23 0.03 4.15
N TRP A 109 11.06 0.37 3.61
CA TRP A 109 10.91 0.63 2.20
C TRP A 109 11.26 2.09 1.94
N LEU A 110 12.26 2.35 1.09
CA LEU A 110 12.71 3.69 0.74
C LEU A 110 12.44 3.98 -0.72
N LEU A 111 11.88 5.16 -0.99
CA LEU A 111 11.66 5.62 -2.35
C LEU A 111 13.00 5.94 -3.00
N THR A 112 13.34 5.25 -4.11
CA THR A 112 14.58 5.54 -4.82
C THR A 112 14.47 6.87 -5.55
N ARG A 113 15.62 7.46 -5.93
CA ARG A 113 15.61 8.65 -6.80
C ARG A 113 14.86 8.37 -8.11
N LEU A 114 15.06 7.18 -8.69
CA LEU A 114 14.32 6.73 -9.86
C LEU A 114 12.81 6.67 -9.60
N GLY A 115 12.39 6.17 -8.43
CA GLY A 115 11.00 6.17 -7.98
C GLY A 115 10.38 7.57 -7.95
N ARG A 116 11.08 8.53 -7.32
CA ARG A 116 10.66 9.94 -7.25
C ARG A 116 10.51 10.54 -8.64
N ASP A 117 11.55 10.40 -9.46
CA ASP A 117 11.60 11.00 -10.80
C ASP A 117 10.51 10.39 -11.70
N THR A 118 10.35 9.07 -11.68
CA THR A 118 9.32 8.37 -12.46
C THR A 118 7.92 8.81 -12.05
N LEU A 119 7.65 8.93 -10.74
CA LEU A 119 6.37 9.43 -10.25
C LEU A 119 6.13 10.89 -10.63
N ALA A 120 7.17 11.74 -10.66
CA ALA A 120 7.07 13.12 -11.11
C ALA A 120 6.69 13.24 -12.60
N HIS A 121 7.06 12.25 -13.42
CA HIS A 121 6.56 12.10 -14.80
C HIS A 121 5.13 11.54 -14.90
N GLY A 122 4.53 11.19 -13.75
CA GLY A 122 3.13 10.84 -13.61
C GLY A 122 2.86 9.34 -13.51
N LYS A 123 1.62 9.03 -13.12
CA LYS A 123 1.13 7.66 -12.89
C LYS A 123 1.29 6.74 -14.11
N ALA A 124 1.21 7.28 -15.33
CA ALA A 124 1.41 6.51 -16.56
C ALA A 124 2.86 6.06 -16.73
N ALA A 125 3.85 6.89 -16.39
CA ALA A 125 5.26 6.54 -16.45
C ALA A 125 5.60 5.42 -15.46
N VAL A 126 5.00 5.45 -14.27
CA VAL A 126 5.14 4.37 -13.27
C VAL A 126 4.63 3.05 -13.83
N ARG A 127 3.42 3.03 -14.43
CA ARG A 127 2.86 1.82 -15.05
C ARG A 127 3.72 1.29 -16.17
N GLN A 128 4.17 2.18 -17.06
CA GLN A 128 5.04 1.80 -18.17
C GLN A 128 6.33 1.17 -17.66
N ARG A 129 6.95 1.76 -16.63
CA ARG A 129 8.17 1.20 -16.03
C ARG A 129 7.92 -0.19 -15.42
N ILE A 130 6.79 -0.38 -14.74
CA ILE A 130 6.40 -1.69 -14.22
C ILE A 130 6.24 -2.70 -15.35
N ALA A 131 5.54 -2.33 -16.42
CA ALA A 131 5.34 -3.18 -17.60
C ALA A 131 6.67 -3.61 -18.24
N GLU A 132 7.58 -2.65 -18.45
CA GLU A 132 8.90 -2.90 -19.05
C GLU A 132 9.79 -3.83 -18.21
N ARG A 133 9.63 -3.83 -16.87
CA ARG A 133 10.48 -4.59 -15.95
C ARG A 133 9.88 -5.92 -15.51
N THR A 134 8.57 -6.06 -15.57
CA THR A 134 7.84 -7.24 -15.06
C THR A 134 7.09 -8.01 -16.13
N GLY A 135 6.89 -7.43 -17.32
CA GLY A 135 6.18 -8.05 -18.43
C GLY A 135 4.65 -8.04 -18.30
N LEU A 136 4.12 -7.23 -17.36
CA LEU A 136 2.69 -7.02 -17.12
C LEU A 136 2.09 -5.88 -17.96
#